data_AF-A0A1C5YT52-F1
#
_entry.id   AF-A0A1C5YT52-F1
#
_cell.length_a   1.000
_cell.length_b   1.000
_cell.length_c   1.000
_cell.angle_alpha   90.00
_cell.angle_beta   90.00
_cell.angle_gamma   90.00
#
_symmetry.space_group_name_H-M   'P 1'
#
loop_
_entity.id
_entity.type
_entity.pdbx_description
1 polymer ?
#
loop_
_entity_poly.entity_id
_entity_poly.type
_entity_poly.pdbx_seq_one_letter_code
_entity_poly.pdbx_strand_id
1 'polypeptide(L)' 'MDVFMLYHIYEQKDDFGVHDEEKLIGIFSSEANAQGAIEHLKDKEGFRDRPLSCFEIHKTTVDRISWEDGFAAVRWKESE' A
#
# COMPACT_ATOMS: atom_id res chain seq x y z
N MET A 1 20.26 -1.09 -5.79
CA MET A 1 19.87 -2.20 -4.89
C MET A 1 18.37 -2.37 -5.01
N ASP A 2 17.90 -3.58 -5.33
CA ASP A 2 16.48 -3.88 -5.37
C ASP A 2 15.94 -3.96 -3.93
N VAL A 3 14.74 -3.42 -3.72
CA VAL A 3 14.01 -3.46 -2.46
C VAL A 3 12.53 -3.73 -2.72
N PHE A 4 11.84 -4.17 -1.69
CA PHE A 4 10.44 -4.61 -1.74
C PHE A 4 9.65 -3.82 -0.71
N MET A 5 8.71 -3.01 -1.19
CA MET A 5 7.84 -2.20 -0.35
C MET A 5 6.58 -3.01 -0.05
N LEU A 6 6.30 -3.24 1.23
CA LEU A 6 5.08 -3.89 1.67
C LEU A 6 4.06 -2.84 2.07
N TYR A 7 2.91 -2.87 1.41
CA TYR A 7 1.76 -2.04 1.74
C TYR A 7 0.62 -2.90 2.27
N HIS A 8 -0.28 -2.27 3.02
CA HIS A 8 -1.62 -2.77 3.24
C HIS A 8 -2.62 -1.75 2.69
N ILE A 9 -3.32 -2.12 1.62
CA ILE A 9 -4.21 -1.25 0.83
C ILE A 9 -5.62 -1.86 0.81
N TYR A 10 -6.62 -1.03 1.10
CA TYR A 10 -8.02 -1.43 0.96
C TYR A 10 -8.88 -0.23 0.64
N GLU A 11 -9.93 -0.47 -0.13
CA GLU A 11 -10.97 0.52 -0.39
C GLU A 11 -11.77 0.78 0.89
N GLN A 12 -11.96 2.07 1.20
CA GLN A 12 -12.83 2.55 2.26
C GLN A 12 -13.93 3.43 1.66
N LYS A 13 -15.12 3.32 2.24
CA LYS A 13 -16.23 4.23 1.96
C LYS A 13 -16.59 5.02 3.21
N ASP A 14 -16.60 6.34 3.09
CA ASP A 14 -17.04 7.25 4.14
C ASP A 14 -17.86 8.43 3.57
N ASP A 15 -18.05 9.48 4.37
CA ASP A 15 -18.82 10.67 3.99
C ASP A 15 -18.18 11.46 2.82
N PHE A 16 -16.93 11.18 2.48
CA PHE A 16 -16.19 11.82 1.38
C PHE A 16 -16.16 10.98 0.09
N GLY A 17 -16.76 9.79 0.11
CA GLY A 17 -16.88 8.91 -1.05
C GLY A 17 -16.14 7.60 -0.85
N VAL A 18 -15.64 7.05 -1.97
CA VAL A 18 -14.86 5.82 -1.99
C VAL A 18 -13.41 6.19 -2.28
N HIS A 19 -12.48 5.76 -1.41
CA HIS A 19 -11.06 6.03 -1.56
C HIS A 19 -10.22 4.89 -1.01
N ASP A 20 -8.97 4.79 -1.48
CA ASP A 20 -8.03 3.81 -0.99
C ASP A 20 -7.36 4.27 0.31
N GLU A 21 -7.37 3.39 1.30
CA GLU A 21 -6.62 3.52 2.54
C GLU A 21 -5.29 2.78 2.42
N GLU A 22 -4.20 3.52 2.26
CA GLU A 22 -2.86 2.96 2.06
C GLU A 22 -1.99 3.05 3.32
N LYS A 23 -1.34 1.94 3.69
CA LYS A 23 -0.40 1.88 4.81
C LYS A 23 0.89 1.24 4.38
N LEU A 24 1.98 2.02 4.27
CA LEU A 24 3.32 1.46 4.07
C LEU A 24 3.77 0.78 5.37
N ILE A 25 3.91 -0.55 5.33
CA ILE A 25 4.36 -1.35 6.48
C ILE A 25 5.88 -1.31 6.59
N GLY A 26 6.59 -1.39 5.47
CA GLY A 26 8.05 -1.37 5.48
C GLY A 26 8.69 -1.59 4.12
N ILE A 27 10.01 -1.42 4.09
CA ILE A 27 10.87 -1.65 2.91
C ILE A 27 11.87 -2.74 3.27
N PHE A 28 11.90 -3.78 2.45
CA PHE A 28 12.66 -5.00 2.69
C PHE A 28 13.72 -5.20 1.61
N SER A 29 14.86 -5.77 1.98
CA SER A 29 15.94 -6.13 1.04
C SER A 29 15.64 -7.36 0.19
N SER A 30 14.58 -8.11 0.51
CA SER A 30 14.12 -9.28 -0.24
C SER A 30 12.60 -9.46 -0.11
N GLU A 31 12.00 -10.10 -1.11
CA GLU A 31 10.58 -10.45 -1.11
C GLU A 31 10.24 -11.42 0.04
N ALA A 32 11.13 -12.39 0.33
CA ALA A 32 10.95 -13.33 1.41
C ALA A 32 10.85 -12.64 2.79
N ASN A 33 11.62 -11.57 3.01
CA ASN A 33 11.53 -10.78 4.24
C ASN A 33 10.19 -10.03 4.33
N ALA A 34 9.69 -9.49 3.22
CA ALA A 34 8.37 -8.86 3.17
C ALA A 34 7.25 -9.88 3.45
N GLN A 35 7.33 -11.08 2.85
CA GLN A 35 6.38 -12.15 3.15
C GLN A 35 6.42 -12.58 4.62
N GLY A 36 7.61 -12.66 5.22
CA GLY A 36 7.76 -12.94 6.65
C GLY A 36 7.08 -11.87 7.54
N ALA A 37 7.11 -10.61 7.11
CA ALA A 37 6.39 -9.54 7.80
C ALA A 37 4.86 -9.70 7.68
N ILE A 38 4.33 -10.12 6.52
CA ILE A 38 2.90 -10.44 6.35
C ILE A 38 2.50 -11.52 7.36
N GLU A 39 3.25 -12.63 7.41
CA GLU A 39 2.94 -13.72 8.35
C GLU A 39 2.97 -13.28 9.82
N HIS A 40 3.85 -12.35 10.19
CA HIS A 40 3.90 -11.79 11.53
C HIS A 40 2.77 -10.81 11.86
N LEU A 41 2.19 -10.15 10.85
CA LEU A 41 1.25 -9.05 11.03
C LEU A 41 -0.21 -9.43 10.77
N LYS A 42 -0.48 -10.44 9.94
CA LYS A 42 -1.83 -10.77 9.46
C LYS A 42 -2.87 -10.98 10.57
N ASP A 43 -2.44 -11.44 11.75
CA ASP A 43 -3.34 -11.72 12.88
C ASP A 43 -3.51 -10.54 13.85
N LYS A 44 -2.81 -9.42 13.62
CA LYS A 44 -2.93 -8.22 14.45
C LYS A 44 -4.24 -7.48 14.14
N GLU A 45 -4.74 -6.75 15.15
CA GLU A 45 -5.95 -5.92 15.02
C GLU A 45 -5.85 -4.95 13.83
N GLY A 46 -6.96 -4.77 13.11
CA GLY A 46 -7.02 -3.99 11.87
C GLY A 46 -6.60 -4.78 10.64
N PHE A 47 -5.50 -5.54 10.70
CA PHE A 47 -5.06 -6.39 9.57
C PHE A 47 -5.89 -7.65 9.42
N ARG A 48 -6.16 -8.36 10.53
CA ARG A 48 -6.97 -9.59 10.51
C ARG A 48 -8.41 -9.38 10.06
N ASP A 49 -8.88 -8.14 10.14
CA ASP A 49 -10.26 -7.75 9.82
C ASP A 49 -10.43 -7.48 8.31
N ARG A 50 -9.36 -7.67 7.52
CA ARG A 50 -9.30 -7.45 6.07
C ARG A 50 -8.74 -8.68 5.34
N PRO A 51 -9.08 -8.88 4.05
CA PRO A 51 -8.52 -9.97 3.26
C PRO A 51 -6.99 -9.91 3.19
N LEU A 52 -6.33 -11.07 3.17
CA LEU A 52 -4.87 -11.15 2.97
C LEU A 52 -4.40 -10.49 1.66
N SER A 53 -5.26 -10.43 0.65
CA SER A 53 -4.97 -9.75 -0.62
C SER A 53 -4.78 -8.24 -0.47
N CYS A 54 -5.16 -7.65 0.68
CA CYS A 54 -4.87 -6.25 0.98
C CYS A 54 -3.38 -6.01 1.26
N PHE A 55 -2.58 -7.06 1.55
CA PHE A 55 -1.13 -6.95 1.61
C PHE A 55 -0.54 -7.00 0.21
N GLU A 56 0.12 -5.91 -0.20
CA GLU A 56 0.73 -5.79 -1.52
C GLU A 56 2.24 -5.59 -1.42
N ILE A 57 3.02 -6.39 -2.16
CA ILE A 57 4.46 -6.25 -2.25
C ILE A 57 4.82 -5.64 -3.61
N HIS A 58 5.44 -4.46 -3.58
CA HIS A 58 5.88 -3.74 -4.76
C HIS A 58 7.41 -3.71 -4.82
N LYS A 59 7.99 -4.14 -5.95
CA LYS A 59 9.44 -4.10 -6.15
C LYS A 59 9.88 -2.73 -6.66
N THR A 60 10.92 -2.16 -6.08
CA THR A 60 11.56 -0.93 -6.57
C THR A 60 13.09 -0.97 -6.36
N THR A 61 13.77 0.10 -6.74
CA THR A 61 15.21 0.28 -6.56
C THR A 61 15.47 1.47 -5.64
N VAL A 62 16.46 1.34 -4.76
CA VAL A 62 16.95 2.46 -3.94
C VAL A 62 17.43 3.61 -4.81
N ASP A 63 17.20 4.84 -4.34
CA ASP A 63 17.54 6.12 -4.99
C ASP A 63 16.84 6.38 -6.33
N ARG A 64 15.81 5.59 -6.67
CA ARG A 64 14.96 5.86 -7.83
C ARG A 64 13.87 6.87 -7.47
N ILE A 65 13.69 7.85 -8.33
CA ILE A 65 12.51 8.72 -8.32
C ILE A 65 11.39 7.99 -9.07
N SER A 66 10.33 7.60 -8.37
CA SER A 66 9.18 6.92 -9.00
C SER A 66 8.15 7.89 -9.59
N TRP A 67 8.17 9.15 -9.14
CA TRP A 67 7.23 10.20 -9.54
C TRP A 67 8.03 11.42 -9.98
N GLU A 68 8.27 11.55 -11.29
CA GLU A 68 9.14 12.60 -11.85
C GLU A 68 8.34 13.82 -12.34
N ASP A 69 7.07 13.63 -12.71
CA ASP A 69 6.29 14.62 -13.46
C ASP A 69 5.62 15.71 -12.60
N GLY A 70 5.81 15.69 -11.26
CA GLY A 70 5.10 16.57 -10.33
C GLY A 70 3.61 16.22 -10.16
N PHE A 71 2.88 16.89 -9.27
CA PHE A 71 1.48 16.53 -8.96
C PHE A 71 0.52 17.70 -9.19
N ALA A 72 -0.73 17.38 -9.53
CA ALA A 72 -1.83 18.34 -9.64
C ALA A 72 -3.06 17.81 -8.90
N ALA A 73 -3.72 18.66 -8.12
CA ALA A 73 -4.97 18.32 -7.47
C ALA A 73 -6.13 18.43 -8.46
N VAL A 74 -6.63 17.29 -8.95
CA VAL A 74 -7.85 17.23 -9.77
C VAL A 74 -9.04 17.05 -8.84
N ARG A 75 -9.97 18.00 -8.84
CA ARG A 75 -11.26 17.82 -8.15
C ARG A 75 -12.18 17.00 -9.06
N TRP A 76 -12.31 15.72 -8.77
CA TRP A 76 -13.32 14.88 -9.40
C TRP A 76 -14.70 15.33 -8.95
N LYS A 77 -15.58 15.65 -9.89
CA LYS A 77 -17.03 15.69 -9.65
C LYS A 77 -17.57 14.37 -10.17
N GLU A 78 -18.10 13.52 -9.30
CA GLU A 78 -18.95 12.42 -9.75
C GLU A 78 -20.12 13.02 -10.55
N SER A 79 -20.31 12.52 -11.78
CA SER A 79 -21.49 12.84 -12.57
C SER A 79 -22.70 12.10 -11.97
N GLU A 80 -23.78 12.84 -11.73
CA GLU A 80 -25.08 12.38 -11.21
C GLU A 80 -25.69 11.20 -11.99
#